data_AF-A0A059WGN8-F1
#
_entry.id   AF-A0A059WGN8-F1
#
_cell.length_a   1.000
_cell.length_b   1.000
_cell.length_c   1.000
_cell.angle_alpha   90.00
_cell.angle_beta   90.00
_cell.angle_gamma   90.00
#
_symmetry.space_group_name_H-M   'P 1'
#
loop_
_entity.id
_entity.type
_entity.pdbx_description
1 polymer ?
#
loop_
_entity_poly.entity_id
_entity_poly.type
_entity_poly.pdbx_seq_one_letter_code
_entity_poly.pdbx_strand_id
1 'polypeptide(L)'
;MYCPNCGAPNKKRQNFCRYCGLHLSDIEKTFLDQSVFGAETERLKNLRNVRKLTDNAQLFSFLMLALGIIALVFSDTGIGKVLLTAGLLSFFLAQAVREIFGYFQRQNSQKNIRREMSNEAKQPEVKTKETNKLIDEKPFVPVPSMSENSTELLFVDRKSNVSE
;
A
#
# COMPACT_ATOMS: atom_id res chain seq x y z
N MET A 1 -9.43 -2.56 -18.82
CA MET A 1 -8.09 -2.44 -18.21
C MET A 1 -7.08 -2.61 -19.33
N TYR A 2 -5.96 -1.90 -19.36
CA TYR A 2 -4.97 -2.05 -20.43
C TYR A 2 -3.83 -2.95 -19.97
N CYS A 3 -3.26 -3.75 -20.87
CA CYS A 3 -2.08 -4.55 -20.56
C CYS A 3 -0.86 -3.65 -20.37
N PRO A 4 -0.08 -3.77 -19.29
CA PRO A 4 1.10 -2.93 -19.07
C PRO A 4 2.24 -3.22 -20.04
N ASN A 5 2.28 -4.40 -20.66
CA ASN A 5 3.34 -4.78 -21.60
C ASN A 5 3.04 -4.33 -23.05
N CYS A 6 1.79 -4.47 -23.51
CA CYS A 6 1.44 -4.23 -24.93
C CYS A 6 0.37 -3.15 -25.15
N GLY A 7 -0.20 -2.57 -24.09
CA GLY A 7 -1.24 -1.55 -24.19
C GLY A 7 -2.60 -2.04 -24.70
N ALA A 8 -2.77 -3.33 -24.98
CA ALA A 8 -4.03 -3.86 -25.52
C ALA A 8 -5.17 -3.81 -24.49
N PRO A 9 -6.42 -3.55 -24.92
CA PRO A 9 -7.57 -3.53 -24.04
C PRO A 9 -7.89 -4.95 -23.55
N ASN A 10 -8.05 -5.09 -22.24
CA ASN A 10 -8.31 -6.35 -21.57
C ASN A 10 -9.54 -6.27 -20.65
N LYS A 11 -10.29 -7.38 -20.56
CA LYS A 11 -11.48 -7.51 -19.70
C LYS A 11 -11.05 -7.73 -18.24
N LYS A 12 -11.81 -7.23 -17.27
CA LYS A 12 -11.48 -7.24 -15.82
C LYS A 12 -11.32 -8.62 -15.16
N ARG A 13 -11.57 -9.73 -15.86
CA ARG A 13 -11.51 -11.09 -15.32
C ARG A 13 -10.66 -12.05 -16.16
N GLN A 14 -9.66 -11.53 -16.87
CA GLN A 14 -8.75 -12.37 -17.67
C GLN A 14 -7.41 -12.51 -16.97
N ASN A 15 -6.97 -13.75 -16.77
CA ASN A 15 -5.69 -14.07 -16.13
C ASN A 15 -4.50 -13.78 -17.05
N PHE A 16 -4.72 -13.72 -18.37
CA PHE A 16 -3.67 -13.56 -19.38
C PHE A 16 -4.05 -12.47 -20.39
N CYS A 17 -3.06 -11.82 -21.00
CA CYS A 17 -3.28 -10.94 -22.14
C CYS A 17 -3.40 -11.77 -23.41
N ARG A 18 -4.50 -11.61 -24.17
CA ARG A 18 -4.69 -12.30 -25.45
C ARG A 18 -3.70 -11.89 -26.55
N TYR A 19 -3.07 -10.73 -26.42
CA TYR A 19 -2.17 -10.19 -27.43
C TYR A 19 -0.71 -10.57 -27.18
N CYS A 20 -0.24 -10.49 -25.93
CA CYS A 20 1.17 -10.72 -25.60
C CYS A 20 1.43 -11.91 -24.65
N GLY A 21 0.39 -12.61 -24.20
CA GLY A 21 0.52 -13.78 -23.32
C GLY A 21 0.89 -13.47 -21.85
N LEU A 22 1.06 -12.18 -21.49
CA LEU A 22 1.42 -11.79 -20.13
C LEU A 22 0.38 -12.22 -19.09
N HIS A 23 0.82 -12.80 -17.97
CA HIS A 23 -0.03 -13.16 -16.84
C HIS A 23 -0.37 -11.91 -16.01
N LEU A 24 -1.64 -11.52 -15.97
CA LEU A 24 -2.10 -10.30 -15.27
C LEU A 24 -2.38 -10.53 -13.78
N SER A 25 -2.66 -11.76 -13.34
CA SER A 25 -3.03 -12.01 -11.93
C SER A 25 -1.87 -11.76 -10.96
N ASP A 26 -0.64 -11.98 -11.39
CA ASP A 26 0.54 -11.76 -10.55
C ASP A 26 0.91 -10.28 -10.48
N ILE A 27 0.60 -9.55 -11.56
CA ILE A 27 0.76 -8.11 -11.65
C ILE A 27 -0.30 -7.41 -10.78
N GLU A 28 -1.55 -7.86 -10.81
CA GLU A 28 -2.61 -7.28 -9.97
C GLU A 28 -2.27 -7.43 -8.47
N LYS A 29 -1.73 -8.58 -8.06
CA LYS A 29 -1.28 -8.78 -6.67
C LYS A 29 -0.14 -7.84 -6.29
N THR A 30 0.87 -7.72 -7.15
CA THR A 30 2.00 -6.81 -6.89
C THR A 30 1.60 -5.35 -6.91
N PHE A 31 0.67 -4.93 -7.77
CA PHE A 31 0.13 -3.57 -7.76
C PHE A 31 -0.77 -3.30 -6.54
N LEU A 32 -1.57 -4.27 -6.10
CA LEU A 32 -2.34 -4.14 -4.86
C LEU A 32 -1.41 -4.00 -3.66
N ASP A 33 -0.39 -4.86 -3.58
CA ASP A 33 0.62 -4.78 -2.53
C ASP A 33 1.39 -3.45 -2.59
N GLN A 34 1.78 -2.98 -3.78
CA GLN A 34 2.51 -1.72 -3.96
C GLN A 34 1.67 -0.46 -3.73
N SER A 35 0.36 -0.52 -3.96
CA SER A 35 -0.57 0.56 -3.56
C SER A 35 -0.77 0.65 -2.04
N VAL A 36 -0.38 -0.41 -1.31
CA VAL A 36 -0.37 -0.46 0.17
C VAL A 36 1.03 -0.24 0.75
N PHE A 37 2.09 -0.39 -0.05
CA PHE A 37 3.48 -0.12 0.35
C PHE A 37 3.83 1.38 0.33
N GLY A 38 3.14 2.16 1.17
CA GLY A 38 3.90 3.09 2.00
C GLY A 38 4.64 2.23 3.03
N ALA A 39 5.92 1.97 2.80
CA ALA A 39 6.77 1.08 3.60
C ALA A 39 6.36 1.12 5.08
N GLU A 40 5.93 -0.03 5.61
CA GLU A 40 5.47 -0.21 6.98
C GLU A 40 6.67 -0.10 7.95
N THR A 41 7.23 1.10 8.03
CA THR A 41 8.36 1.41 8.91
C THR A 41 7.88 1.31 10.36
N GLU A 42 8.74 0.91 11.29
CA GLU A 42 8.49 0.94 12.76
C GLU A 42 7.83 2.25 13.22
N ARG A 43 8.12 3.35 12.51
CA ARG A 43 7.53 4.66 12.72
C ARG A 43 6.00 4.67 12.59
N LEU A 44 5.43 3.96 11.63
CA LEU A 44 3.97 3.85 11.46
C LEU A 44 3.33 3.05 12.60
N LYS A 45 4.02 2.03 13.12
CA LYS A 45 3.55 1.27 14.30
C LYS A 45 3.51 2.16 15.54
N ASN A 46 4.56 2.94 15.78
CA ASN A 46 4.60 3.89 16.90
C ASN A 46 3.54 4.99 16.76
N LEU A 47 3.33 5.53 15.55
CA LEU A 47 2.26 6.51 15.31
C LEU A 47 0.87 5.93 15.54
N ARG A 48 0.63 4.66 15.18
CA ARG A 48 -0.64 3.97 15.44
C ARG A 48 -0.89 3.82 16.94
N ASN A 49 0.14 3.51 17.72
CA ASN A 49 0.03 3.40 19.18
C ASN A 49 -0.21 4.76 19.83
N VAL A 50 0.48 5.82 19.39
CA VAL A 50 0.23 7.19 19.87
C VAL A 50 -1.18 7.67 19.51
N ARG A 51 -1.65 7.38 18.29
CA ARG A 51 -3.03 7.69 17.88
C ARG A 51 -4.07 6.97 18.75
N LYS A 52 -3.89 5.68 19.01
CA LYS A 52 -4.75 4.92 19.93
C LYS A 52 -4.77 5.53 21.35
N LEU A 53 -3.60 5.96 21.85
CA LEU A 53 -3.51 6.59 23.16
C LEU A 53 -4.26 7.94 23.20
N THR A 54 -4.10 8.75 22.15
CA THR A 54 -4.78 10.05 22.05
C THR A 54 -6.28 9.91 21.86
N ASP A 55 -6.74 8.95 21.08
CA ASP A 55 -8.17 8.65 20.92
C ASP A 55 -8.77 8.15 22.25
N ASN A 56 -8.06 7.28 22.97
CA ASN A 56 -8.48 6.83 24.30
C ASN A 56 -8.55 7.98 25.31
N ALA A 57 -7.53 8.87 25.33
CA ALA A 57 -7.52 10.04 26.20
C ALA A 57 -8.71 10.99 25.94
N GLN A 58 -9.09 11.15 24.67
CA GLN A 58 -10.25 11.96 24.31
C GLN A 58 -11.57 11.35 24.78
N LEU A 59 -11.71 10.03 24.67
CA LEU A 59 -12.88 9.33 25.21
C LEU A 59 -12.98 9.49 26.73
N PHE A 60 -11.85 9.42 27.45
CA PHE A 60 -11.79 9.71 28.89
C PHE A 60 -12.18 11.15 29.22
N SER A 61 -11.74 12.13 28.43
CA SER A 61 -12.10 13.54 28.62
C SER A 61 -13.61 13.76 28.45
N PHE A 62 -14.24 13.16 27.43
CA PHE A 62 -15.69 13.20 27.26
C PHE A 62 -16.43 12.54 28.42
N LEU A 63 -15.93 11.41 28.92
CA LEU A 63 -16.53 10.68 30.03
C LEU A 63 -16.49 11.51 31.32
N MET A 64 -15.36 12.16 31.62
CA MET A 64 -15.23 13.07 32.77
C MET A 64 -16.16 14.29 32.65
N LEU A 65 -16.30 14.86 31.46
CA LEU A 65 -17.22 15.97 31.21
C LEU A 65 -18.68 15.53 31.42
N ALA A 66 -19.07 14.37 30.90
CA ALA A 66 -20.40 13.80 31.10
C ALA A 66 -20.70 13.53 32.58
N LEU A 67 -19.75 12.96 33.33
CA LEU A 67 -19.87 12.78 34.78
C LEU A 67 -20.01 14.13 35.51
N GLY A 68 -19.28 15.16 35.08
CA GLY A 68 -19.42 16.52 35.63
C GLY A 68 -20.82 17.11 35.42
N ILE A 69 -21.41 16.91 34.23
CA ILE A 69 -22.79 17.36 33.93
C ILE A 69 -23.80 16.60 34.80
N ILE A 70 -23.66 15.27 34.89
CA ILE A 70 -24.54 14.43 35.73
C ILE A 70 -24.44 14.90 37.19
N ALA A 71 -23.23 15.05 37.72
CA ALA A 71 -23.03 15.55 39.08
C ALA A 71 -23.68 16.92 39.30
N LEU A 72 -23.59 17.85 38.34
CA LEU A 72 -24.24 19.17 38.45
C LEU A 72 -25.76 19.06 38.53
N VAL A 73 -26.38 18.17 37.74
CA VAL A 73 -27.84 17.96 37.77
C VAL A 73 -28.31 17.37 39.10
N PHE A 74 -27.52 16.47 39.70
CA PHE A 74 -27.91 15.74 40.91
C PHE A 74 -27.41 16.37 42.22
N SER A 75 -26.46 17.30 42.18
CA SER A 75 -25.90 17.91 43.38
C SER A 75 -25.99 19.44 43.33
N ASP A 76 -26.88 20.00 44.16
CA ASP A 76 -27.05 21.45 44.39
C ASP A 76 -25.84 22.11 45.08
N THR A 77 -24.77 21.34 45.30
CA THR A 77 -23.58 21.77 46.03
C THR A 77 -22.57 22.46 45.12
N GLY A 78 -21.84 23.44 45.65
CA GLY A 78 -20.77 24.16 44.93
C GLY A 78 -19.69 23.25 44.31
N ILE A 79 -19.63 21.99 44.73
CA ILE A 79 -18.76 20.94 44.19
C ILE A 79 -19.02 20.70 42.70
N GLY A 80 -20.29 20.71 42.26
CA GLY A 80 -20.64 20.51 40.85
C GLY A 80 -20.06 21.59 39.93
N LYS A 81 -20.02 22.85 40.39
CA LYS A 81 -19.42 23.96 39.64
C LYS A 81 -17.90 23.80 39.49
N VAL A 82 -17.21 23.35 40.54
CA VAL A 82 -15.76 23.12 40.53
C VAL A 82 -15.39 21.96 39.60
N LEU A 83 -16.16 20.88 39.62
CA LEU A 83 -15.99 19.75 38.71
C LEU A 83 -16.22 20.14 37.25
N LEU A 84 -17.22 20.97 36.97
CA LEU A 84 -17.50 21.42 35.61
C LEU A 84 -16.41 22.34 35.07
N THR A 85 -15.92 23.30 35.87
CA THR A 85 -14.83 24.19 35.45
C THR A 85 -13.52 23.42 35.25
N ALA A 86 -13.20 22.48 36.14
CA ALA A 86 -12.04 21.60 35.99
C ALA A 86 -12.18 20.71 34.73
N GLY A 87 -13.38 20.16 34.49
CA GLY A 87 -13.69 19.35 33.32
C GLY A 87 -13.49 20.13 32.01
N LEU A 88 -14.08 21.33 31.90
CA LEU A 88 -13.91 22.20 30.73
C LEU A 88 -12.44 22.59 30.51
N LEU A 89 -11.71 22.97 31.56
CA LEU A 89 -10.30 23.34 31.45
C LEU A 89 -9.47 22.15 30.92
N SER A 90 -9.71 20.95 31.44
CA SER A 90 -9.04 19.73 30.98
C SER A 90 -9.35 19.41 29.51
N PHE A 91 -10.59 19.64 29.07
CA PHE A 91 -11.01 19.44 27.69
C PHE A 91 -10.32 20.40 26.73
N PHE A 92 -10.25 21.69 27.06
CA PHE A 92 -9.54 22.68 26.24
C PHE A 92 -8.04 22.40 26.18
N LEU A 93 -7.42 22.00 27.29
CA LEU A 93 -6.02 21.59 27.32
C LEU A 93 -5.76 20.37 26.41
N ALA A 94 -6.63 19.35 26.47
CA ALA A 94 -6.52 18.18 25.61
C ALA A 94 -6.66 18.54 24.13
N GLN A 95 -7.58 19.45 23.78
CA GLN A 95 -7.74 19.93 22.41
C GLN A 95 -6.52 20.73 21.91
N ALA A 96 -5.98 21.63 22.73
CA ALA A 96 -4.79 22.39 22.39
C ALA A 96 -3.59 21.47 22.12
N VAL A 97 -3.37 20.46 22.97
CA VAL A 97 -2.32 19.46 22.78
C VAL A 97 -2.52 18.67 21.48
N ARG A 98 -3.78 18.30 21.16
CA ARG A 98 -4.11 17.59 19.91
C ARG A 98 -3.78 18.42 18.67
N GLU A 99 -4.12 19.71 18.65
CA GLU A 99 -3.80 20.59 17.53
C GLU A 99 -2.30 20.80 17.37
N ILE A 100 -1.59 21.05 18.48
CA ILE A 100 -0.12 21.21 18.48
C ILE A 100 0.55 19.94 17.96
N PHE A 101 0.13 18.78 18.46
CA PHE A 101 0.67 17.49 18.02
C PHE A 101 0.36 17.22 16.55
N GLY A 102 -0.87 17.52 16.10
CA GLY A 102 -1.27 17.41 14.70
C GLY A 102 -0.45 18.32 13.78
N TYR A 103 -0.18 19.55 14.23
CA TYR A 103 0.69 20.50 13.53
C TYR A 103 2.12 19.98 13.43
N PHE A 104 2.71 19.53 14.54
CA PHE A 104 4.05 18.94 14.55
C PHE A 104 4.14 17.69 13.68
N GLN A 105 3.14 16.82 13.72
CA GLN A 105 3.10 15.61 12.91
C GLN A 105 3.08 15.96 11.42
N ARG A 106 2.25 16.93 11.01
CA ARG A 106 2.18 17.41 9.63
C ARG A 106 3.50 18.05 9.17
N GLN A 107 4.11 18.88 10.03
CA GLN A 107 5.37 19.53 9.72
C GLN A 107 6.52 18.51 9.57
N ASN A 108 6.58 17.52 10.46
CA ASN A 108 7.63 16.50 10.42
C ASN A 108 7.46 15.55 9.22
N SER A 109 6.22 15.28 8.83
CA SER A 109 5.90 14.53 7.59
C SER A 109 6.43 15.25 6.34
N GLN A 110 6.20 16.56 6.21
CA GLN A 110 6.69 17.33 5.06
C GLN A 110 8.23 17.37 4.97
N LYS A 111 8.92 17.48 6.11
CA LYS A 111 10.40 17.47 6.15
C LYS A 111 10.97 16.14 5.65
N ASN A 112 10.34 15.02 5.99
CA ASN A 112 10.80 13.70 5.54
C ASN A 112 10.54 13.49 4.05
N ILE A 113 9.36 13.85 3.53
CA ILE A 113 9.05 13.79 2.09
C ILE A 113 10.06 14.62 1.29
N ARG A 114 10.41 15.83 1.77
CA ARG A 114 11.41 16.67 1.10
C ARG A 114 12.81 16.07 1.12
N ARG A 115 13.18 15.33 2.17
CA ARG A 115 14.46 14.61 2.25
C ARG A 115 14.48 13.40 1.32
N GLU A 116 13.38 12.66 1.22
CA GLU A 116 13.25 11.54 0.28
C GLU A 116 13.38 12.02 -1.16
N MET A 117 12.62 13.05 -1.57
CA MET A 117 12.76 13.64 -2.92
C MET A 117 14.18 14.19 -3.18
N SER A 118 14.84 14.76 -2.17
CA SER A 118 16.22 15.24 -2.31
C SER A 118 17.26 14.12 -2.40
N ASN A 119 17.03 12.97 -1.77
CA ASN A 119 17.93 11.83 -1.80
C ASN A 119 17.72 11.01 -3.08
N GLU A 120 16.49 10.95 -3.60
CA GLU A 120 16.16 10.31 -4.86
C GLU A 120 16.73 11.09 -6.06
N ALA A 121 16.70 12.43 -5.99
CA ALA A 121 17.44 13.29 -6.93
C ALA A 121 18.97 13.15 -6.84
N LYS A 122 19.49 12.53 -5.77
CA LYS A 122 20.91 12.22 -5.58
C LYS A 122 21.25 10.75 -5.81
N GLN A 123 20.31 9.93 -6.28
CA GLN A 123 20.71 8.62 -6.79
C GLN A 123 21.79 8.86 -7.86
N PRO A 124 22.95 8.18 -7.75
CA PRO A 124 23.99 8.31 -8.76
C PRO A 124 23.34 7.98 -10.09
N GLU A 125 23.51 8.87 -11.08
CA GLU A 125 23.24 8.56 -12.48
C GLU A 125 23.62 7.10 -12.67
N VAL A 126 22.62 6.24 -12.86
CA VAL A 126 22.85 4.87 -13.26
C VAL A 126 23.73 5.05 -14.48
N LYS A 127 25.02 4.71 -14.36
CA LYS A 127 25.98 4.76 -15.46
C LYS A 127 25.38 3.89 -16.55
N THR A 128 24.57 4.50 -17.41
CA THR A 128 24.11 3.93 -18.65
C THR A 128 25.39 3.65 -19.38
N LYS A 129 25.78 2.37 -19.40
CA LYS A 129 26.87 1.90 -20.27
C LYS A 129 26.58 2.50 -21.64
N GLU A 130 27.55 3.24 -22.17
CA GLU A 130 27.45 3.93 -23.45
C GLU A 130 26.89 2.96 -24.50
N THR A 131 25.62 3.16 -24.88
CA THR A 131 24.93 2.43 -25.96
C THR A 131 25.42 2.86 -27.35
N ASN A 132 26.45 3.72 -27.42
CA ASN A 132 27.12 4.13 -28.65
C ASN A 132 28.17 3.14 -29.15
N LYS A 133 28.44 2.04 -28.41
CA LYS A 133 29.14 0.91 -29.01
C LYS A 133 28.16 0.14 -29.89
N LEU A 134 28.34 0.25 -31.20
CA LEU A 134 27.79 -0.70 -32.17
C LEU A 134 28.06 -2.10 -31.60
N ILE A 135 27.00 -2.85 -31.35
CA ILE A 135 27.10 -4.25 -30.97
C ILE A 135 27.84 -4.92 -32.12
N ASP A 136 29.02 -5.49 -31.86
CA ASP A 136 29.73 -6.29 -32.85
C ASP A 136 28.75 -7.33 -33.40
N GLU A 137 28.38 -7.19 -34.67
CA GLU A 137 27.52 -8.15 -35.35
C GLU A 137 28.25 -9.49 -35.31
N LYS A 138 27.82 -10.36 -34.39
CA LYS A 138 28.23 -11.75 -34.42
C LYS A 138 27.75 -12.29 -35.78
N PRO A 139 28.65 -12.84 -36.61
CA PRO A 139 28.26 -13.40 -37.89
C PRO A 139 27.16 -14.43 -37.63
N PHE A 140 26.06 -14.29 -38.36
CA PHE A 140 24.92 -15.20 -38.29
C PHE A 140 25.44 -16.61 -38.52
N VAL A 141 25.46 -17.41 -37.44
CA VAL A 141 25.68 -18.83 -37.57
C VAL A 141 24.41 -19.38 -38.21
N PRO A 142 24.48 -20.05 -39.37
CA PRO A 142 23.30 -20.63 -39.99
C PRO A 142 22.72 -21.65 -39.01
N VAL A 143 21.61 -21.28 -38.38
CA VAL A 143 20.85 -22.19 -37.54
C VAL A 143 20.27 -23.24 -38.49
N PRO A 144 20.54 -24.54 -38.30
CA PRO A 144 19.97 -25.56 -39.14
C PRO A 144 18.45 -25.40 -39.09
N SER A 145 17.84 -25.18 -40.26
CA SER A 145 16.40 -25.14 -40.40
C SER A 145 15.85 -26.43 -39.80
N MET A 146 15.11 -26.32 -38.69
CA MET A 146 14.32 -27.43 -38.21
C MET A 146 13.27 -27.71 -39.28
N SER A 147 13.54 -28.69 -40.13
CA SER A 147 12.53 -29.24 -41.03
C SER A 147 11.48 -29.93 -40.17
N GLU A 148 10.24 -29.52 -40.39
CA GLU A 148 9.03 -29.92 -39.66
C GLU A 148 8.67 -31.39 -39.92
N ASN A 149 9.49 -32.34 -39.46
CA ASN A 149 9.26 -33.77 -39.70
C ASN A 149 9.26 -34.63 -38.43
N SER A 150 8.70 -34.11 -37.33
CA SER A 150 8.54 -34.84 -36.06
C SER A 150 7.10 -34.88 -35.54
N THR A 151 6.10 -34.89 -36.43
CA THR A 151 4.73 -35.30 -36.08
C THR A 151 4.49 -36.74 -36.52
N GLU A 152 5.10 -37.67 -35.78
CA GLU A 152 4.74 -39.09 -35.87
C GLU A 152 3.40 -39.30 -35.14
N LEU A 153 2.37 -39.74 -35.89
CA LEU A 153 1.02 -39.99 -35.38
C LEU A 153 1.02 -41.24 -34.50
N LEU A 154 0.74 -41.08 -33.20
CA LEU A 154 0.48 -42.20 -32.30
C LEU A 154 -0.89 -42.82 -32.62
N PHE A 155 -0.89 -44.03 -33.17
CA PHE A 155 -2.09 -44.85 -33.31
C PHE A 155 -2.55 -45.32 -31.93
N VAL A 156 -3.75 -44.92 -31.53
CA VAL A 156 -4.41 -45.38 -30.30
C VAL A 156 -5.10 -46.71 -30.59
N ASP A 157 -4.56 -47.78 -30.01
CA ASP A 157 -5.11 -49.13 -30.15
C ASP A 157 -6.39 -49.26 -29.29
N ARG A 158 -7.56 -49.34 -29.95
CA ARG A 158 -8.87 -49.37 -29.27
C ARG A 158 -9.20 -50.82 -28.91
N LYS A 159 -8.85 -51.25 -27.69
CA LYS A 159 -9.28 -52.53 -27.11
C LYS A 159 -10.81 -52.57 -27.02
N SER A 160 -11.45 -53.39 -27.85
CA SER A 160 -12.85 -53.78 -27.71
C SER A 160 -12.98 -54.75 -26.54
N ASN A 161 -13.57 -54.29 -25.44
CA ASN A 161 -14.04 -55.17 -24.38
C ASN A 161 -15.28 -55.90 -24.90
N VAL A 162 -15.10 -57.20 -25.15
CA VAL A 162 -16.17 -58.18 -25.36
C VAL A 162 -16.82 -58.44 -24.01
N SER A 163 -18.14 -58.34 -24.00
CA SER A 163 -19.05 -58.67 -22.92
C SER A 163 -19.19 -60.17 -22.75
N GLU A 164 -19.10 -60.65 -21.51
CA GLU A 164 -19.86 -61.78 -20.97
C GLU A 164 -20.04 -61.60 -19.45
#